data_AF-A0A0A0M710-F1
#
_entry.id   AF-A0A0A0M710-F1
#
_cell.length_a   1.000
_cell.length_b   1.000
_cell.length_c   1.000
_cell.angle_alpha   90.00
_cell.angle_beta   90.00
_cell.angle_gamma   90.00
#
_symmetry.space_group_name_H-M   'P 1'
#
loop_
_entity.id
_entity.type
_entity.pdbx_description
1 polymer ?
#
loop_
_entity_poly.entity_id
_entity_poly.type
_entity_poly.pdbx_seq_one_letter_code
_entity_poly.pdbx_strand_id
1 'polypeptide(L)'
;QLAEARAAADAATGSTASPPPGNEGVDTGLQARYAAALTEAIRAKWTRPETVPLGARCTLVIRQLPGGEVMSVDVASPCSYDEQGRRSVEAAVLKAQPLPYAGFERVFARELRLNFVAQD
;
A
#
# COMPACT_ATOMS: atom_id res chain seq x y z
N GLN A 1 -47.76 15.76 -44.16
CA GLN A 1 -46.74 14.98 -43.44
C GLN A 1 -47.43 14.50 -42.16
N LEU A 2 -47.92 13.24 -42.14
CA LEU A 2 -47.26 12.08 -41.49
C LEU A 2 -47.05 12.35 -39.98
N ALA A 3 -47.94 11.93 -39.07
CA ALA A 3 -48.19 10.58 -38.55
C ALA A 3 -47.43 10.27 -37.24
N GLU A 4 -48.16 9.67 -36.28
CA GLU A 4 -47.69 8.76 -35.18
C GLU A 4 -46.94 9.38 -33.98
N ALA A 5 -47.01 8.90 -32.72
CA ALA A 5 -47.81 7.91 -32.00
C ALA A 5 -47.43 7.94 -30.48
N ARG A 6 -48.43 7.72 -29.60
CA ARG A 6 -48.49 6.75 -28.46
C ARG A 6 -47.32 6.60 -27.43
N ALA A 7 -47.67 6.90 -26.18
CA ALA A 7 -47.59 6.10 -24.93
C ALA A 7 -46.33 5.32 -24.45
N ALA A 8 -46.31 5.17 -23.11
CA ALA A 8 -45.57 4.23 -22.23
C ALA A 8 -44.07 4.54 -22.01
N ALA A 9 -43.63 4.88 -20.80
CA ALA A 9 -43.39 4.00 -19.65
C ALA A 9 -42.34 2.93 -19.95
N ASP A 10 -41.09 3.16 -19.54
CA ASP A 10 -40.18 2.06 -19.21
C ASP A 10 -39.23 2.46 -18.09
N ALA A 11 -39.33 1.71 -17.00
CA ALA A 11 -38.45 1.72 -15.87
C ALA A 11 -37.10 1.15 -16.30
N ALA A 12 -36.06 1.97 -16.36
CA ALA A 12 -34.69 1.46 -16.32
C ALA A 12 -34.17 1.63 -14.89
N THR A 13 -34.59 0.67 -14.07
CA THR A 13 -33.94 0.20 -12.86
C THR A 13 -32.45 0.04 -13.16
N GLY A 14 -31.66 1.08 -12.90
CA GLY A 14 -30.21 1.01 -12.94
C GLY A 14 -29.77 0.10 -11.79
N SER A 15 -29.53 -1.16 -12.11
CA SER A 15 -29.06 -2.24 -11.24
C SER A 15 -28.27 -1.74 -10.03
N THR A 16 -28.94 -1.67 -8.87
CA THR A 16 -28.27 -1.94 -7.60
C THR A 16 -28.04 -3.44 -7.52
N ALA A 17 -27.26 -3.98 -8.45
CA ALA A 17 -26.57 -5.23 -8.20
C ALA A 17 -25.55 -4.88 -7.13
N SER A 18 -25.92 -5.09 -5.87
CA SER A 18 -24.93 -5.16 -4.80
C SER A 18 -23.86 -6.13 -5.30
N PRO A 19 -22.56 -5.76 -5.28
CA PRO A 19 -21.53 -6.71 -5.62
C PRO A 19 -21.78 -7.99 -4.80
N PRO A 20 -21.59 -9.19 -5.38
CA PRO A 20 -21.70 -10.42 -4.62
C PRO A 20 -20.87 -10.24 -3.33
N PRO A 21 -21.29 -10.79 -2.18
CA PRO A 21 -20.50 -10.71 -0.95
C PRO A 21 -19.15 -11.37 -1.21
N GLY A 22 -18.20 -10.54 -1.64
CA GLY A 22 -16.87 -10.91 -2.05
C GLY A 22 -15.91 -10.71 -0.89
N ASN A 23 -14.73 -11.28 -1.01
CA ASN A 23 -13.71 -11.25 0.04
C ASN A 23 -13.11 -9.85 0.25
N GLU A 24 -13.65 -8.80 -0.36
CA GLU A 24 -13.13 -7.42 -0.39
C GLU A 24 -12.84 -6.87 1.01
N GLY A 25 -13.70 -7.13 2.00
CA GLY A 25 -13.48 -6.68 3.38
C GLY A 25 -12.36 -7.46 4.11
N VAL A 26 -12.22 -8.75 3.83
CA VAL A 26 -11.17 -9.60 4.41
C VAL A 26 -9.82 -9.20 3.84
N ASP A 27 -9.75 -9.01 2.53
CA ASP A 27 -8.52 -8.65 1.84
C ASP A 27 -8.08 -7.24 2.25
N THR A 28 -9.00 -6.26 2.31
CA THR A 28 -8.70 -4.90 2.82
C THR A 28 -8.09 -4.94 4.23
N GLY A 29 -8.67 -5.75 5.12
CA GLY A 29 -8.12 -5.95 6.46
C GLY A 29 -6.74 -6.61 6.45
N LEU A 30 -6.52 -7.57 5.56
CA LEU A 30 -5.24 -8.27 5.42
C LEU A 30 -4.15 -7.35 4.81
N GLN A 31 -4.50 -6.50 3.85
CA GLN A 31 -3.61 -5.46 3.30
C GLN A 31 -3.16 -4.48 4.39
N ALA A 32 -4.09 -4.00 5.22
CA ALA A 32 -3.75 -3.07 6.30
C ALA A 32 -2.79 -3.72 7.32
N ARG A 33 -3.06 -4.97 7.71
CA ARG A 33 -2.16 -5.75 8.58
C ARG A 33 -0.81 -5.99 7.93
N TYR A 34 -0.78 -6.19 6.62
CA TYR A 34 0.46 -6.38 5.90
C TYR A 34 1.32 -5.11 5.92
N ALA A 35 0.74 -3.96 5.58
CA ALA A 35 1.42 -2.67 5.63
C ALA A 35 1.95 -2.35 7.03
N ALA A 36 1.19 -2.68 8.09
CA ALA A 36 1.65 -2.55 9.47
C ALA A 36 2.84 -3.47 9.77
N ALA A 37 2.76 -4.76 9.42
CA ALA A 37 3.85 -5.72 9.62
C ALA A 37 5.14 -5.30 8.89
N LEU A 38 5.03 -4.82 7.65
CA LEU A 38 6.15 -4.26 6.89
C LEU A 38 6.75 -3.05 7.62
N THR A 39 5.90 -2.12 8.08
CA THR A 39 6.33 -0.93 8.81
C THR A 39 7.10 -1.29 10.07
N GLU A 40 6.59 -2.22 10.88
CA GLU A 40 7.24 -2.67 12.10
C GLU A 40 8.59 -3.36 11.82
N ALA A 41 8.64 -4.24 10.81
CA ALA A 41 9.89 -4.91 10.42
C ALA A 41 10.98 -3.91 9.99
N ILE A 42 10.61 -2.89 9.21
CA ILE A 42 11.53 -1.83 8.75
C ILE A 42 11.98 -0.98 9.94
N ARG A 43 11.06 -0.56 10.82
CA ARG A 43 11.37 0.24 12.01
C ARG A 43 12.33 -0.46 12.95
N ALA A 44 12.13 -1.75 13.21
CA ALA A 44 13.00 -2.54 14.06
C ALA A 44 14.47 -2.56 13.58
N LYS A 45 14.73 -2.25 12.30
CA LYS A 45 16.07 -2.15 11.71
C LYS A 45 16.51 -0.73 11.39
N TRP A 46 15.65 0.26 11.59
CA TRP A 46 15.91 1.64 11.22
C TRP A 46 16.51 2.43 12.38
N THR A 47 17.71 2.97 12.16
CA THR A 47 18.27 3.99 13.03
C THR A 47 17.91 5.35 12.45
N ARG A 48 16.85 5.96 13.00
CA ARG A 48 16.38 7.28 12.58
C ARG A 48 17.48 8.33 12.79
N PRO A 49 17.94 9.02 11.74
CA PRO A 49 18.83 10.15 11.90
C PRO A 49 18.13 11.30 12.61
N GLU A 50 18.88 12.11 13.36
CA GLU A 50 18.34 13.28 14.07
C GLU A 50 17.73 14.33 13.14
N THR A 51 18.13 14.33 11.86
CA THR A 51 17.58 15.21 10.81
C THR A 51 16.14 14.86 10.44
N VAL A 52 15.65 13.67 10.77
CA VAL A 52 14.28 13.22 10.47
C VAL A 52 13.39 13.43 11.69
N PRO A 53 12.49 14.43 11.68
CA PRO A 53 11.63 14.69 12.82
C PRO A 53 10.57 13.59 12.97
N LEU A 54 10.06 13.41 14.19
CA LEU A 54 8.93 12.53 14.43
C LEU A 54 7.69 12.98 13.65
N GLY A 55 6.92 12.01 13.16
CA GLY A 55 5.76 12.27 12.30
C GLY A 55 6.11 12.65 10.87
N ALA A 56 7.40 12.81 10.53
CA ALA A 56 7.83 12.96 9.15
C ALA A 56 7.38 11.75 8.32
N ARG A 57 6.96 12.00 7.07
CA ARG A 57 6.38 10.99 6.20
C ARG A 57 7.20 10.84 4.92
N CYS A 58 7.31 9.61 4.46
CA CYS A 58 8.01 9.28 3.23
C CYS A 58 7.35 8.09 2.54
N THR A 59 7.09 8.21 1.25
CA THR A 59 6.58 7.10 0.45
C THR A 59 7.75 6.25 -0.07
N LEU A 60 7.76 4.98 0.28
CA LEU A 60 8.73 4.00 -0.19
C LEU A 60 8.11 3.14 -1.28
N VAL A 61 8.82 2.93 -2.38
CA VAL A 61 8.48 1.96 -3.42
C VAL A 61 9.43 0.79 -3.26
N ILE A 62 8.89 -0.35 -2.82
CA ILE A 62 9.67 -1.55 -2.51
C ILE A 62 9.32 -2.60 -3.55
N ARG A 63 10.34 -3.13 -4.23
CA ARG A 63 10.21 -4.27 -5.13
C ARG A 63 10.78 -5.50 -4.45
N GLN A 64 9.97 -6.55 -4.32
CA GLN A 64 10.31 -7.76 -3.58
C GLN A 64 9.92 -9.04 -4.32
N LEU A 65 10.57 -10.15 -3.99
CA LEU A 65 10.25 -11.49 -4.47
C LEU A 65 9.23 -12.17 -3.54
N PRO A 66 8.47 -13.18 -4.04
CA PRO A 66 7.76 -14.09 -3.17
C PRO A 66 8.73 -14.68 -2.13
N GLY A 67 8.37 -14.63 -0.85
CA GLY A 67 9.28 -14.94 0.26
C GLY A 67 9.86 -13.73 1.00
N GLY A 68 9.62 -12.50 0.49
CA GLY A 68 9.94 -11.26 1.21
C GLY A 68 11.34 -10.70 0.98
N GLU A 69 12.14 -11.30 0.08
CA GLU A 69 13.43 -10.76 -0.31
C GLU A 69 13.25 -9.46 -1.12
N VAL A 70 14.00 -8.42 -0.79
CA VAL A 70 13.89 -7.10 -1.40
C VAL A 70 14.88 -7.01 -2.56
N MET A 71 14.36 -6.81 -3.77
CA MET A 71 15.15 -6.56 -4.96
C MET A 71 15.68 -5.14 -5.00
N SER A 72 14.86 -4.16 -4.59
CA SER A 72 15.20 -2.74 -4.61
C SER A 72 14.21 -1.93 -3.80
N VAL A 73 14.67 -0.77 -3.33
CA VAL A 73 13.87 0.22 -2.63
C VAL A 73 14.19 1.59 -3.23
N ASP A 74 13.15 2.35 -3.51
CA ASP A 74 13.24 3.70 -4.07
C ASP A 74 12.37 4.63 -3.22
N VAL A 75 12.88 5.82 -2.88
CA VAL A 75 12.08 6.86 -2.24
C VAL A 75 11.28 7.65 -3.28
N ALA A 76 9.96 7.66 -3.13
CA ALA A 76 9.03 8.40 -3.97
C ALA A 76 8.43 9.62 -3.26
N SER A 77 7.86 10.54 -4.04
CA SER A 77 7.08 11.66 -3.53
C SER A 77 5.69 11.21 -3.07
N PRO A 78 5.15 11.76 -1.97
CA PRO A 78 5.76 12.76 -1.09
C PRO A 78 6.78 12.16 -0.10
N CYS A 79 7.87 12.88 0.15
CA CYS A 79 8.83 12.53 1.20
C CYS A 79 9.42 13.80 1.83
N SER A 80 9.31 13.92 3.16
CA SER A 80 9.84 15.05 3.93
C SER A 80 11.23 14.79 4.51
N TYR A 81 11.85 13.66 4.17
CA TYR A 81 13.18 13.29 4.66
C TYR A 81 14.24 14.00 3.81
N ASP A 82 15.32 14.42 4.45
CA ASP A 82 16.52 14.88 3.76
C ASP A 82 17.28 13.70 3.14
N GLU A 83 18.34 13.98 2.37
CA GLU A 83 19.11 12.93 1.69
C GLU A 83 19.70 11.88 2.67
N GLN A 84 20.10 12.30 3.87
CA GLN A 84 20.57 11.39 4.91
C GLN A 84 19.44 10.48 5.40
N GLY A 85 18.25 11.04 5.68
CA GLY A 85 17.06 10.30 6.08
C GLY A 85 16.60 9.31 5.03
N ARG A 86 16.62 9.70 3.74
CA ARG A 86 16.27 8.85 2.59
C ARG A 86 17.18 7.63 2.50
N ARG A 87 18.50 7.83 2.53
CA ARG A 87 19.47 6.72 2.52
C ARG A 87 19.35 5.84 3.77
N SER A 88 19.09 6.44 4.92
CA SER A 88 18.93 5.69 6.18
C SER A 88 17.71 4.75 6.13
N VAL A 89 16.57 5.24 5.64
CA VAL A 89 15.36 4.40 5.54
C VAL A 89 15.49 3.34 4.45
N GLU A 90 16.12 3.63 3.30
CA GLU A 90 16.42 2.63 2.28
C GLU A 90 17.31 1.50 2.84
N ALA A 91 18.37 1.85 3.57
CA ALA A 91 19.24 0.88 4.23
C ALA A 91 18.48 0.04 5.26
N ALA A 92 17.49 0.61 5.96
CA ALA A 92 16.67 -0.14 6.90
C ALA A 92 15.77 -1.16 6.21
N VAL A 93 15.16 -0.81 5.07
CA VAL A 93 14.37 -1.77 4.27
C VAL A 93 15.25 -2.95 3.84
N LEU A 94 16.47 -2.68 3.37
CA LEU A 94 17.39 -3.73 2.97
C LEU A 94 17.85 -4.59 4.16
N LYS A 95 18.03 -4.01 5.34
CA LYS A 95 18.39 -4.74 6.58
C LYS A 95 17.23 -5.54 7.18
N ALA A 96 15.98 -5.18 6.87
CA ALA A 96 14.78 -5.86 7.33
C ALA A 96 14.46 -7.14 6.55
N GLN A 97 15.27 -7.47 5.54
CA GLN A 97 15.08 -8.69 4.76
C GLN A 97 15.26 -9.96 5.60
N PRO A 98 14.45 -11.01 5.34
CA PRO A 98 13.27 -10.98 4.48
C PRO A 98 12.11 -10.21 5.14
N LEU A 99 11.40 -9.40 4.34
CA LEU A 99 10.18 -8.73 4.78
C LEU A 99 9.08 -9.77 5.07
N PRO A 100 8.12 -9.45 5.96
CA PRO A 100 6.95 -10.29 6.18
C PRO A 100 6.31 -10.77 4.87
N TYR A 101 5.98 -12.05 4.82
CA TYR A 101 5.37 -12.70 3.65
C TYR A 101 4.41 -13.79 4.08
N ALA A 102 4.83 -14.64 5.02
CA ALA A 102 4.01 -15.72 5.57
C ALA A 102 2.69 -15.18 6.16
N GLY A 103 1.56 -15.71 5.70
CA GLY A 103 0.21 -15.28 6.09
C GLY A 103 -0.32 -14.07 5.31
N PHE A 104 0.49 -13.44 4.45
CA PHE A 104 0.12 -12.31 3.59
C PHE A 104 0.15 -12.65 2.10
N GLU A 105 0.35 -13.92 1.73
CA GLU A 105 0.54 -14.37 0.35
C GLU A 105 -0.63 -13.97 -0.56
N ARG A 106 -1.85 -13.95 -0.02
CA ARG A 106 -3.07 -13.55 -0.75
C ARG A 106 -3.11 -12.07 -1.13
N VAL A 107 -2.37 -11.23 -0.41
CA VAL A 107 -2.32 -9.78 -0.61
C VAL A 107 -0.92 -9.29 -0.97
N PHE A 108 -0.03 -10.22 -1.27
CA PHE A 108 1.31 -9.93 -1.70
C PHE A 108 1.28 -9.13 -3.01
N ALA A 109 2.13 -8.11 -3.08
CA ALA A 109 2.44 -7.41 -4.30
C ALA A 109 3.96 -7.42 -4.52
N ARG A 110 4.37 -7.63 -5.77
CA ARG A 110 5.77 -7.57 -6.17
C ARG A 110 6.33 -6.16 -6.03
N GLU A 111 5.51 -5.15 -6.28
CA GLU A 111 5.80 -3.75 -6.05
C GLU A 111 4.81 -3.21 -5.00
N LEU A 112 5.33 -2.68 -3.91
CA LEU A 112 4.57 -2.12 -2.79
C LEU A 112 4.86 -0.63 -2.69
N ARG A 113 3.80 0.16 -2.48
CA ARG A 113 3.93 1.55 -2.08
C ARG A 113 3.58 1.69 -0.61
N LEU A 114 4.58 1.91 0.22
CA LEU A 114 4.44 2.00 1.68
C LEU A 114 4.56 3.46 2.13
N ASN A 115 3.56 3.96 2.85
CA ASN A 115 3.63 5.26 3.51
C ASN A 115 4.30 5.09 4.87
N PHE A 116 5.60 5.35 4.91
CA PHE A 116 6.40 5.18 6.11
C PHE A 116 6.43 6.49 6.91
N VAL A 117 6.19 6.38 8.21
CA VAL A 117 6.17 7.52 9.14
C VAL A 117 7.26 7.32 10.18
N ALA A 118 8.04 8.36 10.43
CA ALA A 118 9.03 8.36 11.50
C ALA A 118 8.32 8.36 12.87
N GLN A 119 8.51 7.29 13.64
CA GLN A 119 8.00 7.12 15.00
C GLN A 119 9.13 6.57 15.87
N ASP A 120 9.01 6.74 17.19
CA ASP A 120 9.90 6.13 18.18
C ASP A 120 9.44 4.72 18.58
#